data_AF-A0A7S3M0F3-F1
#
_entry.id   AF-A0A7S3M0F3-F1
#
_cell.length_a   1.000
_cell.length_b   1.000
_cell.length_c   1.000
_cell.angle_alpha   90.00
_cell.angle_beta   90.00
_cell.angle_gamma   90.00
#
_symmetry.space_group_name_H-M   'P 1'
#
loop_
_entity.id
_entity.type
_entity.pdbx_description
1 polymer ?
#
loop_
_entity_poly.entity_id
_entity_poly.type
_entity_poly.pdbx_seq_one_letter_code
_entity_poly.pdbx_strand_id
1 'polypeptide(L)'
;MDRFQKEVIAKSVCSAIMEGTPISNSWGFPNFLLENEEMLAAFFGEKVYSIYNNLSEQEKRDAIEWYEISGAEINVMTKSTAWEDDDTSFSIDCVHFAASQPEYYRATVAKLVETAYGQLSEDTQRIIYDKFTSEPRVFQDEIDRNK
;
A
#
# COMPACT_ATOMS: atom_id res chain seq x y z
N MET A 1 -9.90 3.90 -12.80
CA MET A 1 -8.52 4.21 -12.37
C MET A 1 -8.35 4.40 -10.86
N ASP A 2 -9.02 5.35 -10.22
CA ASP A 2 -8.81 5.69 -8.80
C ASP A 2 -8.87 4.50 -7.83
N ARG A 3 -9.81 3.57 -8.07
CA ARG A 3 -9.94 2.35 -7.27
C ARG A 3 -8.72 1.43 -7.35
N PHE A 4 -8.12 1.30 -8.53
CA PHE A 4 -6.92 0.49 -8.74
C PHE A 4 -5.74 1.09 -7.98
N GLN A 5 -5.49 2.40 -8.17
CA GLN A 5 -4.39 3.13 -7.56
C GLN A 5 -4.44 3.03 -6.03
N LYS A 6 -5.62 3.25 -5.45
CA LYS A 6 -5.83 3.13 -4.00
C LYS A 6 -5.47 1.77 -3.44
N GLU A 7 -5.86 0.70 -4.12
CA GLU A 7 -5.59 -0.67 -3.65
C GLU A 7 -4.11 -1.05 -3.82
N VAL A 8 -3.46 -0.57 -4.89
CA VAL A 8 -2.00 -0.74 -5.06
C VAL A 8 -1.24 0.01 -3.96
N ILE A 9 -1.55 1.29 -3.70
CA ILE A 9 -0.92 2.07 -2.63
C ILE A 9 -1.12 1.38 -1.28
N ALA A 10 -2.35 1.01 -0.94
CA ALA A 10 -2.66 0.35 0.33
C ALA A 10 -1.89 -0.96 0.49
N LYS A 11 -1.80 -1.78 -0.56
CA LYS A 11 -1.01 -3.01 -0.57
C LYS A 11 0.49 -2.72 -0.38
N SER A 12 1.06 -1.81 -1.17
CA SER A 12 2.50 -1.50 -1.12
C SER A 12 2.92 -0.93 0.24
N VAL A 13 2.17 0.03 0.79
CA VAL A 13 2.47 0.59 2.12
C VAL A 13 2.28 -0.47 3.22
N CYS A 14 1.23 -1.29 3.13
CA CYS A 14 1.01 -2.36 4.10
C CYS A 14 2.13 -3.40 4.08
N SER A 15 2.55 -3.86 2.90
CA SER A 15 3.70 -4.76 2.75
C SER A 15 4.97 -4.14 3.32
N ALA A 16 5.23 -2.86 3.03
CA ALA A 16 6.40 -2.16 3.55
C ALA A 16 6.42 -2.10 5.09
N ILE A 17 5.27 -1.81 5.71
CA ILE A 17 5.11 -1.82 7.17
C ILE A 17 5.36 -3.22 7.74
N MET A 18 4.75 -4.25 7.16
CA MET A 18 4.76 -5.62 7.68
C MET A 18 6.10 -6.34 7.47
N GLU A 19 6.78 -6.07 6.35
CA GLU A 19 8.02 -6.72 5.95
C GLU A 19 9.26 -5.91 6.36
N GLY A 20 9.06 -4.70 6.92
CA GLY A 20 10.14 -3.77 7.25
C GLY A 20 10.94 -3.29 6.02
N THR A 21 10.40 -3.49 4.82
CA THR A 21 11.09 -3.23 3.55
C THR A 21 10.58 -1.91 2.95
N PRO A 22 11.45 -0.93 2.63
CA PRO A 22 11.02 0.33 2.05
C PRO A 22 10.37 0.21 0.67
N ILE A 23 9.64 1.24 0.27
CA ILE A 23 9.03 1.36 -1.06
C ILE A 23 10.09 1.89 -2.03
N SER A 24 10.49 1.07 -3.00
CA SER A 24 11.49 1.46 -3.99
C SER A 24 10.96 2.51 -4.96
N ASN A 25 11.76 3.54 -5.25
CA ASN A 25 11.49 4.53 -6.30
C ASN A 25 11.81 4.00 -7.71
N SER A 26 12.58 2.91 -7.78
CA SER A 26 13.25 2.42 -8.98
C SER A 26 12.71 1.06 -9.44
N TRP A 27 11.86 0.40 -8.65
CA TRP A 27 11.09 -0.77 -9.09
C TRP A 27 9.87 -0.35 -9.90
N GLY A 28 10.02 -0.38 -11.22
CA GLY A 28 8.91 -0.23 -12.16
C GLY A 28 8.04 -1.49 -12.26
N PHE A 29 7.09 -1.46 -13.18
CA PHE A 29 6.25 -2.61 -13.48
C PHE A 29 7.05 -3.68 -14.28
N PRO A 30 7.07 -4.95 -13.86
CA PRO A 30 7.79 -5.98 -14.60
C PRO A 30 7.04 -6.37 -15.90
N ASN A 31 7.48 -5.85 -17.05
CA ASN A 31 6.80 -6.03 -18.34
C ASN A 31 6.55 -7.49 -18.75
N PHE A 32 7.39 -8.44 -18.33
CA PHE A 32 7.18 -9.87 -18.63
C PHE A 32 5.88 -10.42 -18.01
N LEU A 33 5.32 -9.77 -16.99
CA LEU A 33 4.03 -10.16 -16.40
C LEU A 33 2.85 -9.96 -17.37
N LEU A 34 2.96 -9.04 -18.34
CA LEU A 34 1.92 -8.82 -19.34
C LEU A 34 1.78 -9.99 -20.31
N GLU A 35 2.79 -10.86 -20.39
CA GLU A 35 2.80 -12.05 -21.26
C GLU A 35 2.09 -13.25 -20.61
N ASN A 36 1.83 -13.19 -19.30
CA ASN A 36 1.23 -14.30 -18.55
C ASN A 36 0.23 -13.81 -17.50
N GLU A 37 -1.05 -14.03 -17.79
CA GLU A 37 -2.18 -13.61 -16.94
C GLU A 37 -2.15 -14.22 -15.54
N GLU A 38 -1.72 -15.48 -15.39
CA GLU A 38 -1.60 -16.12 -14.07
C GLU A 38 -0.53 -15.46 -13.21
N MET A 39 0.61 -15.10 -13.83
CA MET A 39 1.69 -14.37 -13.14
C MET A 39 1.25 -12.95 -12.76
N LEU A 40 0.52 -12.28 -13.65
CA LEU A 40 -0.03 -10.96 -13.39
C LEU A 40 -1.02 -10.97 -12.22
N ALA A 41 -1.91 -11.97 -12.20
CA ALA A 41 -2.86 -12.19 -11.12
C ALA A 41 -2.16 -12.49 -9.79
N ALA A 42 -1.10 -13.31 -9.81
CA ALA A 42 -0.30 -13.61 -8.62
C ALA A 42 0.43 -12.35 -8.09
N PHE A 43 1.00 -11.55 -8.99
CA PHE A 43 1.72 -10.32 -8.64
C PHE A 43 0.81 -9.30 -7.95
N PHE A 44 -0.31 -8.96 -8.59
CA PHE A 44 -1.27 -8.01 -8.02
C PHE A 44 -2.04 -8.59 -6.83
N GLY A 45 -2.26 -9.91 -6.81
CA GLY A 45 -3.21 -10.56 -5.93
C GLY A 45 -4.65 -10.41 -6.44
N GLU A 46 -5.51 -11.34 -6.04
CA GLU A 46 -6.85 -11.54 -6.62
C GLU A 46 -7.69 -10.25 -6.68
N LYS A 47 -7.74 -9.48 -5.59
CA LYS A 47 -8.56 -8.26 -5.49
C LYS A 47 -8.10 -7.17 -6.46
N VAL A 48 -6.80 -6.88 -6.50
CA VAL A 48 -6.25 -5.81 -7.36
C VAL A 48 -6.31 -6.22 -8.82
N TYR A 49 -5.98 -7.49 -9.11
CA TYR A 49 -6.08 -8.05 -10.45
C TYR A 49 -7.52 -8.04 -10.98
N SER A 50 -8.52 -8.37 -10.15
CA SER A 50 -9.93 -8.27 -10.54
C SER A 50 -10.33 -6.85 -10.96
N ILE A 51 -9.82 -5.82 -10.27
CA ILE A 51 -10.04 -4.42 -10.65
C ILE A 51 -9.35 -4.13 -11.99
N TYR A 52 -8.08 -4.51 -12.11
CA TYR A 52 -7.29 -4.32 -13.33
C TYR A 52 -7.92 -4.98 -14.55
N ASN A 53 -8.42 -6.21 -14.41
CA ASN A 53 -9.00 -6.96 -15.52
C ASN A 53 -10.30 -6.33 -16.06
N ASN A 54 -11.02 -5.58 -15.21
CA ASN A 54 -12.23 -4.85 -15.60
C ASN A 54 -11.97 -3.48 -16.23
N LEU A 55 -10.70 -3.05 -16.31
CA LEU A 55 -10.32 -1.80 -16.98
C LEU A 55 -10.37 -1.97 -18.50
N SER A 56 -10.63 -0.87 -19.21
CA SER A 56 -10.43 -0.81 -20.66
C SER A 56 -8.95 -0.96 -21.03
N GLU A 57 -8.65 -1.31 -22.28
CA GLU A 57 -7.27 -1.43 -22.76
C GLU A 57 -6.45 -0.13 -22.63
N GLN A 58 -7.10 1.04 -22.71
CA GLN A 58 -6.42 2.30 -22.44
C GLN A 58 -6.12 2.45 -20.94
N GLU A 59 -7.12 2.23 -20.07
CA GLU A 59 -6.93 2.31 -18.62
C GLU A 59 -5.91 1.30 -18.10
N LYS A 60 -5.80 0.12 -18.71
CA LYS A 60 -4.75 -0.85 -18.39
C LYS A 60 -3.37 -0.29 -18.68
N ARG A 61 -3.17 0.38 -19.83
CA ARG A 61 -1.90 1.06 -20.14
C ARG A 61 -1.60 2.16 -19.14
N ASP A 62 -2.59 3.02 -18.87
CA ASP A 62 -2.47 4.11 -17.90
C ASP A 62 -2.14 3.58 -16.48
N ALA A 63 -2.68 2.42 -16.10
CA ALA A 63 -2.40 1.77 -14.82
C ALA A 63 -0.98 1.25 -14.70
N ILE A 64 -0.41 0.70 -15.77
CA ILE A 64 0.98 0.24 -15.80
C ILE A 64 1.94 1.42 -15.76
N GLU A 65 1.70 2.46 -16.57
CA GLU A 65 2.51 3.69 -16.57
C GLU A 65 2.48 4.37 -15.20
N TRP A 66 1.31 4.46 -14.57
CA TRP A 66 1.21 4.97 -13.21
C TRP A 66 1.97 4.09 -12.20
N TYR A 67 1.88 2.76 -12.31
CA TYR A 67 2.59 1.85 -11.40
C TYR A 67 4.10 2.07 -11.46
N GLU A 68 4.67 2.27 -12.65
CA GLU A 68 6.10 2.50 -12.87
C GLU A 68 6.66 3.71 -12.11
N ILE A 69 5.84 4.72 -11.87
CA ILE A 69 6.24 5.95 -11.16
C ILE A 69 5.68 6.05 -9.74
N SER A 70 4.81 5.11 -9.34
CA SER A 70 4.05 5.16 -8.08
C SER A 70 4.94 5.09 -6.83
N GLY A 71 6.12 4.46 -6.89
CA GLY A 71 7.03 4.35 -5.75
C GLY A 71 7.46 5.70 -5.17
N ALA A 72 7.84 6.64 -6.05
CA ALA A 72 8.17 8.01 -5.65
C ALA A 72 6.96 8.76 -5.09
N GLU A 73 5.79 8.57 -5.69
CA GLU A 73 4.53 9.18 -5.23
C GLU A 73 4.19 8.73 -3.81
N ILE A 74 4.29 7.43 -3.53
CA ILE A 74 3.98 6.87 -2.21
C ILE A 74 4.94 7.40 -1.16
N ASN A 75 6.25 7.41 -1.42
CA ASN A 75 7.24 7.93 -0.47
C ASN A 75 6.99 9.40 -0.11
N VAL A 76 6.56 10.22 -1.08
CA VAL A 76 6.13 11.60 -0.83
C VAL A 76 4.88 11.65 0.06
N MET A 77 3.86 10.83 -0.23
CA MET A 77 2.62 10.78 0.55
C MET A 77 2.85 10.38 2.01
N THR A 78 3.77 9.43 2.25
CA THR A 78 4.03 8.84 3.56
C THR A 78 5.17 9.53 4.31
N LYS A 79 5.88 10.47 3.67
CA LYS A 79 7.18 10.99 4.12
C LYS A 79 8.17 9.88 4.47
N SER A 80 8.13 8.78 3.72
CA SER A 80 9.09 7.71 3.87
C SER A 80 10.41 8.09 3.22
N THR A 81 11.52 7.89 3.94
CA THR A 81 12.87 8.02 3.39
C THR A 81 13.21 6.78 2.57
N ALA A 82 13.55 6.99 1.30
CA ALA A 82 13.79 5.92 0.33
C ALA A 82 15.21 5.32 0.44
N TRP A 83 15.28 4.05 0.03
CA TRP A 83 16.36 3.06 0.12
C TRP A 83 17.73 3.40 -0.50
N GLU A 84 17.90 4.55 -1.16
CA GLU A 84 19.13 4.80 -1.94
C GLU A 84 20.26 5.45 -1.12
N ASP A 85 19.99 5.87 0.12
CA ASP A 85 20.99 6.38 1.07
C ASP A 85 20.85 5.65 2.44
N ASP A 86 21.83 4.77 2.73
CA ASP A 86 22.19 4.15 4.02
C ASP A 86 21.12 3.40 4.86
N ASP A 87 21.44 2.13 5.18
CA ASP A 87 21.22 1.33 6.41
C ASP A 87 20.04 1.66 7.37
N THR A 88 18.96 2.26 6.87
CA THR A 88 17.86 2.77 7.68
C THR A 88 16.62 1.88 7.54
N SER A 89 16.05 1.52 8.70
CA SER A 89 14.76 0.84 8.80
C SER A 89 13.67 1.67 8.13
N PHE A 90 12.76 1.03 7.40
CA PHE A 90 11.58 1.68 6.85
C PHE A 90 10.85 2.49 7.94
N SER A 91 10.61 3.77 7.66
CA SER A 91 9.82 4.64 8.51
C SER A 91 8.75 5.36 7.70
N ILE A 92 7.60 5.55 8.34
CA ILE A 92 6.44 6.25 7.80
C ILE A 92 6.00 7.27 8.84
N ASP A 93 5.53 8.43 8.40
CA ASP A 93 4.85 9.40 9.24
C ASP A 93 3.34 9.24 9.06
N CYS A 94 2.71 8.42 9.91
CA CYS A 94 1.26 8.17 9.83
C CYS A 94 0.43 9.42 10.07
N VAL A 95 0.93 10.38 10.87
CA VAL A 95 0.22 11.64 11.13
C VAL A 95 0.19 12.50 9.88
N HIS A 96 1.33 12.61 9.20
CA HIS A 96 1.40 13.29 7.91
C HIS A 96 0.53 12.59 6.87
N PHE A 97 0.64 11.27 6.73
CA PHE A 97 -0.09 10.51 5.71
C PHE A 97 -1.61 10.64 5.89
N ALA A 98 -2.10 10.57 7.13
CA ALA A 98 -3.51 10.77 7.44
C ALA A 98 -4.01 12.19 7.10
N ALA A 99 -3.15 13.21 7.25
CA ALA A 99 -3.50 14.60 6.99
C ALA A 99 -3.41 14.98 5.50
N SER A 100 -2.39 14.49 4.79
CA SER A 100 -2.15 14.81 3.39
C SER A 100 -3.00 13.97 2.44
N GLN A 101 -3.24 12.70 2.79
CA GLN A 101 -3.87 11.72 1.92
C GLN A 101 -4.84 10.81 2.69
N PRO A 102 -5.91 11.37 3.27
CA PRO A 102 -6.79 10.66 4.21
C PRO A 102 -7.47 9.43 3.62
N GLU A 103 -7.76 9.42 2.32
CA GLU A 103 -8.38 8.26 1.68
C GLU A 103 -7.41 7.08 1.56
N TYR A 104 -6.18 7.33 1.08
CA TYR A 104 -5.15 6.31 0.97
C TYR A 104 -4.73 5.79 2.35
N TYR A 105 -4.62 6.69 3.33
CA TYR A 105 -4.34 6.30 4.71
C TYR A 105 -5.38 5.31 5.26
N ARG A 106 -6.69 5.62 5.11
CA ARG A 106 -7.76 4.70 5.55
C ARG A 106 -7.72 3.36 4.82
N ALA A 107 -7.39 3.35 3.52
CA ALA A 107 -7.25 2.13 2.76
C ALA A 107 -6.07 1.28 3.26
N THR A 108 -4.93 1.90 3.56
CA THR A 108 -3.77 1.23 4.17
C THR A 108 -4.12 0.65 5.55
N VAL A 109 -4.79 1.41 6.41
CA VAL A 109 -5.22 0.91 7.74
C VAL A 109 -6.17 -0.28 7.58
N ALA A 110 -7.16 -0.19 6.68
CA ALA A 110 -8.08 -1.31 6.42
C ALA A 110 -7.32 -2.56 5.95
N LYS A 111 -6.36 -2.40 5.03
CA LYS A 111 -5.56 -3.50 4.51
C LYS A 111 -4.69 -4.14 5.58
N LEU A 112 -4.07 -3.33 6.43
CA LEU A 112 -3.26 -3.82 7.55
C LEU A 112 -4.12 -4.54 8.58
N VAL A 113 -5.30 -4.01 8.92
CA VAL A 113 -6.23 -4.68 9.84
C VAL A 113 -6.66 -6.04 9.30
N GLU A 114 -7.06 -6.10 8.03
CA GLU A 114 -7.39 -7.36 7.34
C GLU A 114 -6.23 -8.36 7.40
N THR A 115 -5.00 -7.91 7.18
CA THR A 115 -3.84 -8.79 7.03
C THR A 115 -3.26 -9.25 8.36
N ALA A 116 -3.05 -8.34 9.31
CA ALA A 116 -2.39 -8.61 10.59
C ALA A 116 -3.36 -9.07 11.70
N TYR A 117 -4.63 -8.69 11.58
CA TYR A 117 -5.65 -8.94 12.59
C TYR A 117 -6.86 -9.73 12.05
N GLY A 118 -6.76 -10.30 10.84
CA GLY A 118 -7.85 -11.03 10.17
C GLY A 118 -8.36 -12.25 10.94
N GLN A 119 -7.56 -12.81 11.85
CA GLN A 119 -7.94 -13.89 12.77
C GLN A 119 -8.88 -13.45 13.90
N LEU A 120 -9.00 -12.14 14.16
CA LEU A 120 -9.88 -11.60 15.20
C LEU A 120 -11.31 -11.47 14.69
N SER A 121 -12.27 -11.29 15.60
CA SER A 121 -13.67 -11.04 15.22
C SER A 121 -13.83 -9.74 14.44
N GLU A 122 -14.85 -9.66 13.58
CA GLU A 122 -15.16 -8.44 12.80
C GLU A 122 -15.36 -7.20 13.69
N ASP A 123 -16.00 -7.36 14.85
CA ASP A 123 -16.17 -6.27 15.81
C ASP A 123 -14.84 -5.78 16.38
N THR A 124 -13.91 -6.72 16.69
CA THR A 124 -12.57 -6.36 17.15
C THR A 124 -11.76 -5.67 16.05
N GLN A 125 -11.80 -6.20 14.83
CA GLN A 125 -11.15 -5.58 13.68
C GLN A 125 -11.67 -4.15 13.45
N ARG A 126 -12.99 -3.95 13.54
CA ARG A 126 -13.61 -2.61 13.42
C ARG A 126 -13.10 -1.65 14.50
N ILE A 127 -13.00 -2.10 15.76
CA ILE A 127 -12.46 -1.27 16.85
C ILE A 127 -11.02 -0.85 16.56
N ILE A 128 -10.16 -1.77 16.08
CA ILE A 128 -8.76 -1.47 15.74
C ILE A 128 -8.70 -0.47 14.58
N TYR A 129 -9.48 -0.71 13.52
CA TYR A 129 -9.59 0.19 12.38
C TYR A 129 -10.02 1.60 12.80
N ASP A 130 -11.09 1.72 13.59
CA ASP A 130 -11.60 3.01 14.08
C ASP A 130 -10.55 3.71 14.94
N LYS A 131 -9.83 2.96 15.78
CA LYS A 131 -8.76 3.51 16.63
C LYS A 131 -7.59 4.05 15.81
N PHE A 132 -7.07 3.26 14.87
CA PHE A 132 -5.95 3.68 14.02
C PHE A 132 -6.35 4.85 13.11
N THR A 133 -7.56 4.84 12.56
CA THR A 133 -8.02 5.92 11.68
C THR A 133 -8.29 7.23 12.40
N SER A 134 -8.83 7.19 13.63
CA SER A 134 -9.11 8.38 14.43
C SER A 134 -7.89 8.93 15.17
N GLU A 135 -6.92 8.07 15.48
CA GLU A 135 -5.71 8.43 16.22
C GLU A 135 -4.45 7.95 15.49
N PRO A 136 -3.99 8.66 14.43
CA PRO A 136 -2.85 8.21 13.63
C PRO A 136 -1.54 8.03 14.40
N ARG A 137 -1.38 8.73 15.54
CA ARG A 137 -0.24 8.54 16.46
C ARG A 137 -0.25 7.16 17.11
N VAL A 138 -1.42 6.62 17.42
CA VAL A 138 -1.54 5.27 17.98
C VAL A 138 -1.11 4.23 16.95
N PHE A 139 -1.45 4.45 15.68
CA PHE A 139 -0.98 3.58 14.61
C PHE A 139 0.54 3.68 14.40
N GLN A 140 1.09 4.89 14.42
CA GLN A 140 2.54 5.12 14.40
C GLN A 140 3.26 4.35 15.53
N ASP A 141 2.80 4.52 16.77
CA ASP A 141 3.39 3.88 17.94
C ASP A 141 3.33 2.35 17.85
N GLU A 142 2.27 1.80 17.25
CA GLU A 142 2.15 0.35 17.03
C GLU A 142 3.14 -0.15 15.98
N ILE A 143 3.30 0.57 14.86
CA ILE A 143 4.30 0.26 13.84
C ILE A 143 5.71 0.26 14.45
N ASP A 144 6.05 1.29 15.22
CA ASP A 144 7.40 1.45 15.79
C ASP A 144 7.73 0.41 16.87
N ARG A 145 6.73 -0.18 17.54
CA ARG A 145 6.92 -1.28 18.50
C ARG A 145 7.18 -2.63 17.85
N ASN A 146 6.76 -2.82 16.61
CA ASN A 146 6.83 -4.09 15.90
C ASN A 146 7.98 -4.13 14.86
N LYS A 147 8.85 -3.13 14.86
CA LYS A 147 10.10 -3.08 14.05
C LYS A 147 11.28 -3.75 14.75
#